data_AF-A0A5C2HBV5-F1
#
_entry.id   AF-A0A5C2HBV5-F1
#
_cell.length_a   1.000
_cell.length_b   1.000
_cell.length_c   1.000
_cell.angle_alpha   90.00
_cell.angle_beta   90.00
_cell.angle_gamma   90.00
#
_symmetry.space_group_name_H-M   'P 1'
#
loop_
_entity.id
_entity.type
_entity.pdbx_description
1 polymer ?
#
loop_
_entity_poly.entity_id
_entity_poly.type
_entity_poly.pdbx_seq_one_letter_code
_entity_poly.pdbx_strand_id
1 'polypeptide(L)'
;MSYLDICIVGWNLNAFMFVVNFLIAIKSISGVNRENLMEESQVLKELKEELEKYYPYRTQSTIISYIVPFTAFLRMSFRLLEMFFFFQKNTQARMFDYMVYKYTNEINKAKNRVS
;
A
#
# COMPACT_ATOMS: atom_id res chain seq x y z
N MET A 1 -25.54 -2.03 -21.85
CA MET A 1 -24.84 -2.23 -20.56
C MET A 1 -25.48 -1.30 -19.55
N SER A 2 -26.04 -1.82 -18.47
CA SER A 2 -26.70 -1.03 -17.43
C SER A 2 -25.66 -0.40 -16.50
N TYR A 3 -26.05 0.64 -15.76
CA TYR A 3 -25.21 1.24 -14.72
C TYR A 3 -24.78 0.23 -13.65
N LEU A 4 -25.64 -0.75 -13.34
CA LEU A 4 -25.31 -1.81 -12.37
C LEU A 4 -24.23 -2.75 -12.91
N ASP A 5 -24.24 -3.07 -14.20
CA ASP A 5 -23.20 -3.91 -14.83
C ASP A 5 -21.83 -3.25 -14.73
N ILE A 6 -21.76 -1.92 -14.90
CA ILE A 6 -20.52 -1.15 -14.75
C ILE A 6 -20.02 -1.21 -13.30
N CYS A 7 -20.92 -1.07 -12.31
CA CYS A 7 -20.56 -1.18 -10.90
C CYS A 7 -20.05 -2.58 -10.53
N ILE A 8 -20.67 -3.64 -11.06
CA ILE A 8 -20.24 -5.03 -10.85
C ILE A 8 -18.82 -5.24 -11.40
N VAL A 9 -18.53 -4.73 -12.60
CA VAL A 9 -17.17 -4.74 -13.16
C VAL A 9 -16.19 -4.01 -12.24
N GLY A 10 -16.58 -2.85 -11.71
CA GLY A 10 -15.75 -2.07 -10.79
C GLY A 10 -15.42 -2.80 -9.48
N TRP A 11 -16.38 -3.52 -8.90
CA TRP A 11 -16.13 -4.34 -7.71
C TRP A 11 -15.30 -5.58 -8.02
N ASN A 12 -15.49 -6.21 -9.19
CA ASN A 12 -14.64 -7.33 -9.63
C ASN A 12 -13.18 -6.89 -9.79
N LEU A 13 -12.93 -5.69 -10.31
CA LEU A 13 -11.58 -5.13 -10.39
C LEU A 13 -11.00 -4.81 -9.01
N ASN A 14 -11.80 -4.30 -8.07
CA ASN A 14 -11.37 -4.15 -6.68
C ASN A 14 -10.96 -5.52 -6.07
N ALA A 15 -11.75 -6.56 -6.31
CA ALA A 15 -11.46 -7.93 -5.84
C ALA A 15 -10.19 -8.51 -6.50
N PHE A 16 -10.00 -8.29 -7.80
CA PHE A 16 -8.77 -8.66 -8.49
C PHE A 16 -7.53 -8.03 -7.84
N MET A 17 -7.60 -6.73 -7.51
CA MET A 17 -6.49 -6.03 -6.87
C MET A 17 -6.23 -6.49 -5.43
N PHE A 18 -7.25 -6.98 -4.73
CA PHE A 18 -7.06 -7.65 -3.46
C PHE A 18 -6.22 -8.92 -3.62
N VAL A 19 -6.52 -9.75 -4.63
CA VAL A 19 -5.73 -10.96 -4.93
C VAL A 19 -4.28 -10.60 -5.30
N VAL A 20 -4.07 -9.59 -6.15
CA VAL A 20 -2.72 -9.14 -6.51
C VAL A 20 -1.93 -8.68 -5.28
N ASN A 21 -2.54 -7.89 -4.40
CA ASN A 21 -1.92 -7.49 -3.13
C ASN A 21 -1.53 -8.68 -2.27
N PHE A 22 -2.41 -9.67 -2.17
CA PHE A 22 -2.17 -10.87 -1.39
C PHE A 22 -0.97 -11.67 -1.93
N LEU A 23 -0.86 -11.81 -3.25
CA LEU A 23 0.29 -12.46 -3.89
C LEU A 23 1.60 -11.72 -3.62
N ILE A 24 1.58 -10.38 -3.68
CA ILE A 24 2.76 -9.56 -3.35
C ILE A 24 3.16 -9.76 -1.88
N ALA A 25 2.18 -9.77 -0.97
CA ALA A 25 2.43 -10.00 0.45
C ALA A 25 3.09 -11.37 0.69
N ILE A 26 2.52 -12.45 0.13
CA ILE A 26 3.09 -13.80 0.21
C ILE A 26 4.53 -13.81 -0.33
N LYS A 27 4.75 -13.24 -1.52
CA LYS A 27 6.08 -13.19 -2.14
C LYS A 27 7.08 -12.42 -1.27
N SER A 28 6.65 -11.35 -0.62
CA SER A 28 7.52 -10.55 0.25
C SER A 28 7.97 -11.31 1.51
N ILE A 29 7.14 -12.23 2.01
CA ILE A 29 7.42 -13.02 3.23
C ILE A 29 8.19 -14.30 2.91
N SER A 30 7.96 -14.91 1.74
CA SER A 30 8.45 -16.25 1.38
C SER A 30 9.98 -16.41 1.26
N GLY A 31 10.76 -15.33 1.40
CA GLY A 31 12.22 -15.35 1.22
C GLY A 31 13.04 -14.68 2.32
N VAL A 32 12.42 -14.31 3.45
CA VAL A 32 13.09 -13.56 4.52
C VAL A 32 13.16 -14.40 5.80
N ASN A 33 14.31 -14.36 6.48
CA ASN A 33 14.49 -15.02 7.78
C ASN A 33 13.57 -14.42 8.84
N ARG A 34 13.09 -15.26 9.76
CA ARG A 34 12.13 -14.87 10.80
C ARG A 34 12.63 -13.74 11.71
N GLU A 35 13.92 -13.72 12.05
CA GLU A 35 14.54 -12.67 12.88
C GLU A 35 14.57 -11.33 12.14
N ASN A 36 15.04 -11.32 10.89
CA ASN A 36 15.03 -10.11 10.05
C ASN A 36 13.59 -9.58 9.82
N LEU A 37 12.60 -10.47 9.67
CA LEU A 37 11.19 -10.08 9.56
C LEU A 37 10.67 -9.39 10.82
N MET A 38 11.13 -9.78 12.01
CA MET A 38 10.72 -9.15 13.26
C MET A 38 11.27 -7.74 13.40
N GLU A 39 12.57 -7.55 13.11
CA GLU A 39 13.20 -6.23 13.12
C GLU A 39 12.57 -5.29 12.09
N GLU A 40 12.39 -5.78 10.86
CA GLU A 40 11.72 -5.03 9.78
C GLU A 40 10.28 -4.65 10.16
N SER A 41 9.54 -5.58 10.78
CA SER A 41 8.18 -5.31 11.25
C SER A 41 8.14 -4.25 12.34
N GLN A 42 9.14 -4.22 13.23
CA GLN A 42 9.23 -3.22 14.30
C GLN A 42 9.49 -1.82 13.74
N VAL A 43 10.43 -1.68 12.82
CA VAL A 43 10.71 -0.39 12.15
C VAL A 43 9.47 0.12 11.40
N LEU A 44 8.77 -0.77 10.67
CA LEU A 44 7.53 -0.39 9.98
C LEU A 44 6.41 -0.02 10.96
N LYS A 45 6.35 -0.65 12.13
CA LYS A 45 5.38 -0.32 13.17
C LYS A 45 5.62 1.08 13.72
N GLU A 46 6.86 1.44 14.03
CA GLU A 46 7.22 2.78 14.52
C GLU A 46 6.88 3.87 13.50
N LEU A 47 7.23 3.64 12.22
CA LEU A 47 6.86 4.56 11.13
C LEU A 47 5.35 4.69 10.98
N LYS A 48 4.61 3.60 11.14
CA LYS A 48 3.15 3.60 11.07
C LYS A 48 2.55 4.38 12.24
N GLU A 49 3.05 4.20 13.46
CA GLU A 49 2.62 4.93 14.65
C GLU A 49 2.89 6.44 14.51
N GLU A 50 4.04 6.83 13.95
CA GLU A 50 4.33 8.24 13.67
C GLU A 50 3.35 8.81 12.63
N LEU A 51 3.04 8.05 11.59
CA LEU A 51 2.12 8.46 10.54
C LEU A 51 0.66 8.55 11.02
N GLU A 52 0.24 7.66 11.92
CA GLU A 52 -1.11 7.69 12.52
C GLU A 52 -1.37 8.99 13.29
N LYS A 53 -0.34 9.64 13.84
CA LYS A 53 -0.46 10.99 14.43
C LYS A 53 -0.95 12.04 13.42
N TYR A 54 -0.54 11.90 12.16
CA TYR A 54 -0.94 12.82 11.09
C TYR A 54 -2.23 12.40 10.37
N TYR A 55 -2.56 11.10 10.35
CA TYR A 55 -3.69 10.55 9.62
C TYR A 55 -4.52 9.53 10.43
N PRO A 56 -5.30 9.97 11.44
CA PRO A 56 -6.02 9.07 12.35
C PRO A 56 -7.10 8.21 11.67
N TYR A 57 -7.69 8.66 10.56
CA TYR A 57 -8.81 7.97 9.88
C TYR A 57 -8.38 7.13 8.66
N ARG A 58 -7.08 6.85 8.50
CA ARG A 58 -6.54 6.15 7.31
C ARG A 58 -7.12 4.75 7.10
N THR A 59 -7.33 3.99 8.18
CA THR A 59 -7.89 2.62 8.12
C THR A 59 -9.33 2.65 7.61
N GLN A 60 -10.15 3.58 8.12
CA GLN A 60 -11.54 3.75 7.69
C GLN A 60 -11.61 4.16 6.22
N SER A 61 -10.76 5.10 5.78
CA SER A 61 -10.65 5.51 4.37
C SER A 61 -10.25 4.35 3.44
N THR A 62 -9.48 3.38 3.95
CA THR A 62 -9.11 2.19 3.20
C THR A 62 -10.31 1.26 3.03
N ILE A 63 -11.07 1.01 4.08
CA ILE A 63 -12.28 0.17 4.04
C ILE A 63 -13.32 0.78 3.08
N ILE A 64 -13.57 2.09 3.18
CA ILE A 64 -14.53 2.81 2.32
C ILE A 64 -14.14 2.68 0.84
N SER A 65 -12.83 2.69 0.51
CA SER A 65 -12.38 2.54 -0.87
C SER A 65 -12.65 1.16 -1.49
N TYR A 66 -12.92 0.12 -0.71
CA TYR A 66 -13.35 -1.16 -1.27
C TYR A 66 -14.86 -1.18 -1.59
N ILE A 67 -15.65 -0.38 -0.87
CA ILE A 67 -17.11 -0.27 -1.05
C ILE A 67 -17.43 0.52 -2.32
N VAL A 68 -16.65 1.56 -2.64
CA VAL A 68 -16.87 2.35 -3.86
C VAL A 68 -16.23 1.65 -5.07
N PRO A 69 -16.99 1.38 -6.15
CA PRO A 69 -16.48 0.67 -7.32
C PRO A 69 -15.30 1.41 -7.94
N PHE A 70 -14.32 0.68 -8.49
CA PHE A 70 -13.07 1.17 -9.11
C PHE A 70 -12.09 1.92 -8.21
N THR A 71 -12.48 2.42 -7.04
CA THR A 71 -11.60 3.30 -6.24
C THR A 71 -10.41 2.55 -5.64
N ALA A 72 -10.61 1.36 -5.06
CA ALA A 72 -9.51 0.51 -4.62
C ALA A 72 -8.62 0.06 -5.78
N PHE A 73 -9.23 -0.27 -6.93
CA PHE A 73 -8.49 -0.62 -8.15
C PHE A 73 -7.53 0.49 -8.56
N LEU A 74 -8.05 1.70 -8.84
CA LEU A 74 -7.24 2.84 -9.30
C LEU A 74 -6.15 3.20 -8.29
N ARG A 75 -6.52 3.32 -7.01
CA ARG A 75 -5.58 3.61 -5.91
C ARG A 75 -4.43 2.61 -5.89
N MET A 76 -4.73 1.32 -6.07
CA MET A 76 -3.74 0.28 -6.02
C MET A 76 -2.90 0.20 -7.30
N SER A 77 -3.50 0.42 -8.49
CA SER A 77 -2.76 0.51 -9.75
C SER A 77 -1.70 1.60 -9.71
N PHE A 78 -2.01 2.78 -9.17
CA PHE A 78 -1.01 3.84 -8.97
C PHE A 78 0.13 3.41 -8.04
N ARG A 79 -0.18 2.68 -6.96
CA ARG A 79 0.85 2.15 -6.06
C ARG A 79 1.74 1.12 -6.74
N LEU A 80 1.17 0.23 -7.56
CA LEU A 80 1.95 -0.75 -8.32
C LEU A 80 2.88 -0.08 -9.33
N LEU A 81 2.43 0.97 -10.00
CA LEU A 81 3.28 1.76 -10.90
C LEU A 81 4.42 2.44 -10.12
N GLU A 82 4.13 3.06 -8.98
CA GLU A 82 5.14 3.67 -8.12
C GLU A 82 6.18 2.63 -7.65
N MET A 83 5.71 1.47 -7.20
CA MET A 83 6.58 0.34 -6.83
C MET A 83 7.44 -0.10 -8.01
N PHE A 84 6.84 -0.27 -9.20
CA PHE A 84 7.54 -0.69 -10.40
C PHE A 84 8.68 0.28 -10.74
N PHE A 85 8.41 1.59 -10.76
CA PHE A 85 9.45 2.60 -10.99
C PHE A 85 10.52 2.60 -9.90
N PHE A 86 10.14 2.37 -8.64
CA PHE A 86 11.09 2.30 -7.53
C PHE A 86 12.05 1.11 -7.69
N PHE A 87 11.54 -0.10 -7.95
CA PHE A 87 12.36 -1.29 -8.14
C PHE A 87 13.15 -1.27 -9.46
N GLN A 88 12.64 -0.61 -10.50
CA GLN A 88 13.39 -0.41 -11.74
C GLN A 88 14.66 0.44 -11.50
N LYS A 89 14.57 1.46 -10.64
CA LYS A 89 15.73 2.29 -10.25
C LYS A 89 16.60 1.63 -9.19
N ASN A 90 16.03 0.76 -8.34
CA ASN A 90 16.70 0.13 -7.22
C ASN A 90 16.60 -1.40 -7.34
N THR A 91 17.41 -1.99 -8.22
CA THR A 91 17.36 -3.41 -8.60
C THR A 91 17.65 -4.39 -7.46
N GLN A 92 18.28 -3.92 -6.38
CA GLN A 92 18.61 -4.70 -5.17
C GLN A 92 17.64 -4.43 -4.01
N ALA A 93 16.70 -3.49 -4.16
CA ALA A 93 15.81 -3.11 -3.07
C ALA A 93 14.74 -4.18 -2.82
N ARG A 94 14.42 -4.39 -1.55
CA ARG A 94 13.37 -5.30 -1.10
C ARG A 94 12.06 -4.53 -0.89
N MET A 95 10.97 -5.28 -0.72
CA MET A 95 9.65 -4.70 -0.41
C MET A 95 9.70 -3.82 0.85
N PHE A 96 10.49 -4.22 1.85
CA PHE A 96 10.74 -3.44 3.05
C PHE A 96 11.30 -2.05 2.74
N ASP A 97 12.33 -1.96 1.89
CA ASP A 97 13.00 -0.68 1.56
C ASP A 97 12.03 0.29 0.85
N TYR A 98 11.18 -0.22 -0.03
CA TYR A 98 10.10 0.56 -0.64
C TYR A 98 9.11 1.09 0.42
N MET A 99 8.72 0.25 1.37
CA MET A 99 7.77 0.62 2.43
C MET A 99 8.34 1.69 3.37
N VAL A 100 9.62 1.56 3.76
CA VAL A 100 10.33 2.58 4.54
C VAL A 100 10.38 3.89 3.77
N TYR A 101 10.84 3.88 2.52
CA TYR A 101 10.89 5.06 1.65
C TYR A 101 9.52 5.76 1.57
N LYS A 102 8.46 4.98 1.35
CA LYS A 102 7.10 5.50 1.22
C LYS A 102 6.63 6.15 2.52
N TYR A 103 6.75 5.46 3.65
CA TYR A 103 6.29 6.01 4.94
C TYR A 103 7.07 7.25 5.35
N THR A 104 8.40 7.25 5.22
CA THR A 104 9.22 8.43 5.51
C THR A 104 8.84 9.61 4.61
N ASN A 105 8.60 9.38 3.32
CA ASN A 105 8.20 10.44 2.40
C ASN A 105 6.79 10.98 2.72
N GLU A 106 5.85 10.12 3.12
CA GLU A 106 4.51 10.53 3.57
C GLU A 106 4.58 11.36 4.87
N ILE A 107 5.39 10.94 5.85
CA ILE A 107 5.62 11.68 7.10
C ILE A 107 6.24 13.05 6.82
N ASN A 108 7.25 13.12 5.96
CA ASN A 108 7.91 14.37 5.60
C ASN A 108 6.95 15.33 4.87
N LYS A 109 6.11 14.83 3.97
CA LYS A 109 5.06 15.62 3.33
C LYS A 109 4.03 16.14 4.34
N ALA A 110 3.67 15.34 5.35
CA ALA A 110 2.77 15.76 6.41
C ALA A 110 3.41 16.85 7.28
N LYS A 111 4.68 16.67 7.69
CA LYS A 111 5.46 17.67 8.42
C LYS A 111 5.53 19.01 7.66
N ASN A 112 5.84 18.96 6.35
CA ASN A 112 5.93 20.15 5.51
C ASN A 112 4.58 20.82 5.19
N ARG A 113 3.44 20.16 5.47
CA ARG A 113 2.10 20.77 5.34
C ARG A 113 1.61 21.42 6.63
N VAL A 114 2.17 21.00 7.77
CA VAL A 114 1.80 21.49 9.11
C VAL A 114 2.77 22.57 9.60
N SER A 115 3.99 22.62 9.04
CA SER A 115 4.94 23.72 9.21
C SER A 115 4.70 24.87 8.22
#